data_AF-A0A968DPE7-F1
#
_entry.id   AF-A0A968DPE7-F1
#
_cell.length_a   1.000
_cell.length_b   1.000
_cell.length_c   1.000
_cell.angle_alpha   90.00
_cell.angle_beta   90.00
_cell.angle_gamma   90.00
#
_symmetry.space_group_name_H-M   'P 1'
#
loop_
_entity.id
_entity.type
_entity.pdbx_description
1 polymer ?
#
loop_
_entity_poly.entity_id
_entity_poly.type
_entity_poly.pdbx_seq_one_letter_code
_entity_poly.pdbx_strand_id
1 'polypeptide(L)'
;LYTGNPHTDPKARPVYTVAKVDKKVEDMAGYVVGALGTGGMQSKIQAARMVSARGGSSFIGSGRIQGIVQQLFACQPVGTFFLPQAEKMQSRKHWIAYVLRPKGYLVLDKGACKALIKGGKSLLPSGILEVRGNFGVGAPVQCLDDEGNAIATGLS
;
A
#
# COMPACT_ATOMS: atom_id res chain seq x y z
N LEU A 1 12.88 8.30 -4.96
CA LEU A 1 11.60 9.00 -4.81
C LEU A 1 11.87 10.49 -4.73
N TYR A 2 10.99 11.36 -5.25
CA TYR A 2 11.14 12.82 -5.19
C TYR A 2 9.89 13.47 -4.62
N THR A 3 10.03 14.66 -4.02
CA THR A 3 8.90 15.43 -3.49
C THR A 3 7.99 16.03 -4.57
N GLY A 4 8.41 15.99 -5.84
CA GLY A 4 7.70 16.45 -7.02
C GLY A 4 8.37 15.88 -8.29
N ASN A 5 7.90 16.24 -9.48
CA ASN A 5 8.55 15.83 -10.73
C ASN A 5 9.81 16.69 -10.97
N PRO A 6 11.03 16.13 -10.91
CA PRO A 6 12.27 16.91 -11.09
C PRO A 6 12.45 17.49 -12.50
N HIS A 7 11.70 17.03 -13.49
CA HIS A 7 11.73 17.61 -14.85
C HIS A 7 10.89 18.89 -14.99
N THR A 8 9.90 19.09 -14.13
CA THR A 8 8.95 20.23 -14.23
C THR A 8 8.91 21.11 -12.99
N ASP A 9 9.34 20.58 -11.84
CA ASP A 9 9.41 21.30 -10.57
C ASP A 9 10.89 21.47 -10.16
N PRO A 10 11.46 22.68 -10.30
CA PRO A 10 12.83 22.98 -9.86
C PRO A 10 13.07 22.81 -8.36
N LYS A 11 12.01 22.77 -7.54
CA LYS A 11 12.09 22.55 -6.08
C LYS A 11 12.01 21.07 -5.71
N ALA A 12 11.80 20.17 -6.67
CA ALA A 12 11.74 18.75 -6.40
C ALA A 12 13.07 18.24 -5.84
N ARG A 13 13.01 17.67 -4.64
CA ARG A 13 14.18 17.12 -3.94
C ARG A 13 14.05 15.61 -3.76
N PRO A 14 15.18 14.87 -3.74
CA PRO A 14 15.16 13.45 -3.43
C PRO A 14 14.67 13.22 -2.01
N VAL A 15 13.92 12.13 -1.83
CA VAL A 15 13.48 11.63 -0.53
C VAL A 15 14.37 10.44 -0.18
N TYR A 16 15.26 10.60 0.80
CA TYR A 16 16.20 9.55 1.21
C TYR A 16 15.62 8.60 2.25
N THR A 17 14.68 9.07 3.07
CA THR A 17 14.06 8.26 4.12
C THR A 17 12.55 8.50 4.17
N VAL A 18 11.79 7.41 4.27
CA VAL A 18 10.34 7.40 4.47
C VAL A 18 10.04 6.68 5.78
N ALA A 19 9.53 7.42 6.77
CA ALA A 19 9.17 6.85 8.06
C ALA A 19 7.88 6.04 8.01
N LYS A 20 6.93 6.46 7.16
CA LYS A 20 5.63 5.79 6.97
C LYS A 20 5.18 5.97 5.54
N VAL A 21 4.74 4.89 4.91
CA VAL A 21 4.08 4.95 3.60
C VAL A 21 2.63 5.36 3.83
N ASP A 22 2.35 6.66 3.65
CA ASP A 22 1.02 7.24 3.70
C ASP A 22 0.56 7.70 2.30
N LYS A 23 -0.64 8.29 2.23
CA LYS A 23 -1.20 8.78 0.97
C LYS A 23 -0.29 9.80 0.29
N LYS A 24 0.39 10.67 1.06
CA LYS A 24 1.33 11.66 0.53
C LYS A 24 2.53 10.99 -0.16
N VAL A 25 3.09 9.94 0.43
CA VAL A 25 4.17 9.15 -0.18
C VAL A 25 3.69 8.40 -1.41
N GLU A 26 2.48 7.86 -1.40
CA GLU A 26 1.87 7.22 -2.58
C GLU A 26 1.66 8.22 -3.72
N ASP A 27 1.24 9.44 -3.42
CA ASP A 27 1.03 10.50 -4.40
C ASP A 27 2.37 10.97 -5.01
N MET A 28 3.48 10.90 -4.26
CA MET A 28 4.83 11.12 -4.82
C MET A 28 5.20 10.15 -5.95
N ALA A 29 4.57 8.97 -6.02
CA ALA A 29 4.78 8.01 -7.10
C ALA A 29 4.11 8.42 -8.41
N GLY A 30 3.05 9.24 -8.33
CA GLY A 30 2.23 9.63 -9.49
C GLY A 30 2.91 10.60 -10.45
N TYR A 31 4.01 11.22 -10.03
CA TYR A 31 4.68 12.28 -10.79
C TYR A 31 5.60 11.77 -11.92
N VAL A 32 5.87 10.46 -11.99
CA VAL A 32 6.79 9.88 -13.00
C VAL A 32 6.11 8.71 -13.71
N VAL A 33 5.38 9.01 -14.78
CA VAL A 33 4.90 8.01 -15.74
C VAL A 33 6.05 7.73 -16.70
N GLY A 34 6.93 6.78 -16.36
CA GLY A 34 7.93 6.27 -17.30
C GLY A 34 7.26 5.40 -18.36
N ALA A 35 7.56 5.63 -19.64
CA ALA A 35 6.99 4.93 -20.79
C ALA A 35 7.35 3.42 -20.89
N LEU A 36 8.12 2.87 -19.95
CA LEU A 36 8.70 1.53 -20.02
C LEU A 36 8.43 0.76 -18.72
N GLY A 37 7.31 0.03 -18.70
CA GLY A 37 7.06 -1.06 -17.75
C GLY A 37 5.72 -0.98 -17.00
N THR A 38 5.07 -2.14 -16.87
CA THR A 38 3.82 -2.36 -16.12
C THR A 38 3.97 -2.29 -14.59
N GLY A 39 5.18 -2.01 -14.07
CA GLY A 39 5.52 -1.94 -12.64
C GLY A 39 6.28 -0.67 -12.27
N GLY A 40 5.57 0.46 -12.23
CA GLY A 40 6.14 1.80 -12.00
C GLY A 40 6.64 2.06 -10.57
N MET A 41 6.84 3.34 -10.23
CA MET A 41 7.22 3.73 -8.86
C MET A 41 6.10 3.39 -7.86
N GLN A 42 4.84 3.50 -8.27
CA GLN A 42 3.68 3.18 -7.44
C GLN A 42 3.72 1.73 -6.90
N SER A 43 3.99 0.75 -7.77
CA SER A 43 4.09 -0.66 -7.35
C SER A 43 5.23 -0.90 -6.36
N LYS A 44 6.36 -0.19 -6.50
CA LYS A 44 7.50 -0.29 -5.56
C LYS A 44 7.16 0.31 -4.19
N ILE A 45 6.41 1.42 -4.17
CA ILE A 45 5.92 2.02 -2.92
C ILE A 45 4.89 1.09 -2.25
N GLN A 46 4.02 0.43 -3.02
CA GLN A 46 3.09 -0.57 -2.47
C GLN A 46 3.84 -1.76 -1.86
N ALA A 47 4.88 -2.27 -2.53
CA ALA A 47 5.74 -3.31 -1.96
C ALA A 47 6.43 -2.84 -0.65
N ALA A 48 6.93 -1.60 -0.61
CA ALA A 48 7.51 -1.03 0.61
C ALA A 48 6.48 -0.91 1.75
N ARG A 49 5.22 -0.58 1.43
CA ARG A 49 4.11 -0.58 2.40
C ARG A 49 3.84 -1.99 2.95
N MET A 50 3.82 -3.00 2.09
CA MET A 50 3.66 -4.41 2.48
C MET A 50 4.76 -4.88 3.43
N VAL A 51 6.02 -4.55 3.14
CA VAL A 51 7.19 -4.92 3.96
C VAL A 51 7.16 -4.19 5.31
N SER A 52 6.93 -2.88 5.30
CA SER A 52 6.90 -2.07 6.52
C SER A 52 5.76 -2.45 7.47
N ALA A 53 4.60 -2.89 6.96
CA ALA A 53 3.48 -3.38 7.78
C ALA A 53 3.79 -4.66 8.57
N ARG A 54 4.84 -5.42 8.18
CA ARG A 54 5.40 -6.57 8.95
C ARG A 54 6.50 -6.16 9.92
N GLY A 55 6.87 -4.89 9.94
CA GLY A 55 8.05 -4.39 10.65
C GLY A 55 9.37 -4.69 9.92
N GLY A 56 9.34 -4.92 8.61
CA GLY A 56 10.54 -5.01 7.77
C GLY A 56 10.94 -3.64 7.23
N SER A 57 12.21 -3.49 6.85
CA SER A 57 12.72 -2.35 6.10
C SER A 57 12.84 -2.69 4.62
N SER A 58 12.74 -1.69 3.76
CA SER A 58 12.98 -1.85 2.32
C SER A 58 13.72 -0.66 1.74
N PHE A 59 14.39 -0.86 0.61
CA PHE A 59 15.16 0.16 -0.09
C PHE A 59 14.79 0.21 -1.56
N ILE A 60 14.62 1.42 -2.11
CA ILE A 60 14.45 1.67 -3.54
C ILE A 60 15.61 2.55 -4.02
N GLY A 61 16.47 2.00 -4.88
CA GLY A 61 17.60 2.72 -5.47
C GLY A 61 17.76 2.43 -6.96
N SER A 62 18.52 3.27 -7.66
CA SER A 62 18.86 3.04 -9.06
C SER A 62 19.93 1.94 -9.16
N GLY A 63 19.60 0.82 -9.80
CA GLY A 63 20.55 -0.27 -10.04
C GLY A 63 21.72 0.11 -10.96
N ARG A 64 21.71 1.30 -11.56
CA ARG A 64 22.81 1.82 -12.38
C ARG A 64 23.94 2.43 -11.54
N ILE A 65 23.71 2.71 -10.26
CA ILE A 65 24.73 3.26 -9.36
C ILE A 65 25.60 2.10 -8.88
N GLN A 66 26.88 2.10 -9.27
CA GLN A 66 27.84 1.10 -8.81
C GLN A 66 28.01 1.18 -7.29
N GLY A 67 28.00 0.01 -6.64
CA GLY A 67 28.20 -0.08 -5.20
C GLY A 67 27.05 0.49 -4.35
N ILE A 68 25.84 0.68 -4.91
CA ILE A 68 24.73 1.35 -4.19
C ILE A 68 24.36 0.64 -2.88
N VAL A 69 24.50 -0.68 -2.81
CA VAL A 69 24.21 -1.44 -1.58
C VAL A 69 25.24 -1.11 -0.49
N GLN A 70 26.53 -1.07 -0.84
CA GLN A 70 27.60 -0.66 0.07
C GLN A 70 27.39 0.78 0.55
N GLN A 71 27.03 1.69 -0.37
CA GLN A 71 26.73 3.09 -0.05
C GLN A 71 25.54 3.23 0.91
N LEU A 72 24.49 2.44 0.72
CA LEU A 72 23.35 2.38 1.65
C LEU A 72 23.80 1.98 3.06
N PHE A 73 24.59 0.91 3.19
CA PHE A 73 25.08 0.46 4.50
C PHE A 73 26.09 1.43 5.13
N ALA A 74 26.77 2.25 4.32
CA ALA A 74 27.60 3.36 4.78
C ALA A 74 26.82 4.66 5.07
N CYS A 75 25.49 4.57 5.17
CA CYS A 75 24.56 5.69 5.44
C CYS A 75 24.68 6.86 4.45
N GLN A 76 25.12 6.60 3.22
CA GLN A 76 25.18 7.63 2.18
C GLN A 76 23.75 8.00 1.72
N PRO A 77 23.51 9.25 1.31
CA PRO A 77 22.20 9.71 0.82
C PRO A 77 21.96 9.19 -0.61
N VAL A 78 21.68 7.89 -0.72
CA VAL A 78 21.37 7.22 -1.98
C VAL A 78 19.98 6.59 -1.93
N GLY A 79 19.27 6.63 -3.05
CA GLY A 79 17.93 6.02 -3.15
C GLY A 79 16.94 6.53 -2.12
N THR A 80 16.03 5.64 -1.69
CA THR A 80 15.01 5.90 -0.67
C THR A 80 14.90 4.68 0.24
N PHE A 81 15.17 4.86 1.53
CA PHE A 81 15.02 3.86 2.58
C PHE A 81 13.66 3.99 3.28
N PHE A 82 12.96 2.88 3.46
CA PHE A 82 11.65 2.83 4.10
C PHE A 82 11.80 2.16 5.47
N LEU A 83 11.42 2.89 6.52
CA LEU A 83 11.48 2.41 7.89
C LEU A 83 10.37 1.38 8.17
N PRO A 84 10.61 0.44 9.10
CA PRO A 84 9.56 -0.46 9.55
C PRO A 84 8.51 0.32 10.33
N GLN A 85 7.25 -0.11 10.28
CA GLN A 85 6.23 0.43 11.18
C GLN A 85 6.48 -0.05 12.61
N ALA A 86 6.28 0.85 13.58
CA ALA A 86 6.41 0.53 15.00
C ALA A 86 5.43 -0.56 15.43
N GLU A 87 4.17 -0.44 14.98
CA GLU A 87 3.14 -1.45 15.22
C GLU A 87 3.11 -2.47 14.08
N LYS A 88 3.43 -3.72 14.41
CA LYS A 88 3.42 -4.82 13.45
C LYS A 88 2.01 -5.35 13.29
N MET A 89 1.55 -5.48 12.05
CA MET A 89 0.33 -6.21 11.76
C MET A 89 0.48 -7.67 12.20
N GLN A 90 -0.60 -8.36 12.58
CA GLN A 90 -0.57 -9.81 12.87
C GLN A 90 -0.53 -10.66 11.59
N SER A 91 0.17 -11.80 11.60
CA SER A 91 0.48 -12.61 10.39
C SER A 91 -0.72 -12.89 9.52
N ARG A 92 -1.80 -13.36 10.14
CA ARG A 92 -3.06 -13.63 9.46
C ARG A 92 -3.65 -12.40 8.77
N LYS A 93 -3.65 -11.24 9.44
CA LYS A 93 -4.18 -9.99 8.87
C LYS A 93 -3.36 -9.49 7.68
N HIS A 94 -2.04 -9.63 7.72
CA HIS A 94 -1.17 -9.24 6.61
C HIS A 94 -1.33 -10.15 5.39
N TRP A 95 -1.44 -11.47 5.62
CA TRP A 95 -1.73 -12.42 4.56
C TRP A 95 -3.06 -12.11 3.87
N ILE A 96 -4.10 -11.83 4.65
CA ILE A 96 -5.42 -11.41 4.14
C ILE A 96 -5.33 -10.11 3.34
N ALA A 97 -4.63 -9.08 3.87
CA ALA A 97 -4.60 -7.75 3.27
C ALA A 97 -3.77 -7.65 1.98
N TYR A 98 -2.68 -8.43 1.86
CA TYR A 98 -1.67 -8.19 0.83
C TYR A 98 -1.33 -9.40 -0.05
N VAL A 99 -1.65 -10.62 0.38
CA VAL A 99 -1.26 -11.84 -0.35
C VAL A 99 -2.45 -12.48 -1.06
N LEU A 100 -3.63 -12.44 -0.44
CA LEU A 100 -4.83 -13.01 -1.02
C LEU A 100 -5.38 -12.18 -2.18
N ARG A 101 -5.77 -12.86 -3.25
CA ARG A 101 -6.54 -12.27 -4.35
C ARG A 101 -8.03 -12.39 -4.05
N PRO A 102 -8.79 -11.28 -4.01
CA PRO A 102 -10.23 -11.33 -3.78
C PRO A 102 -10.95 -12.22 -4.81
N LYS A 103 -11.88 -13.05 -4.33
CA LYS A 103 -12.77 -13.89 -5.15
C LYS A 103 -14.16 -13.26 -5.34
N GLY A 104 -14.45 -12.17 -4.64
CA GLY A 104 -15.68 -11.41 -4.78
C GLY A 104 -15.67 -10.15 -3.93
N TYR A 105 -16.79 -9.43 -3.98
CA TYR A 105 -16.93 -8.12 -3.37
C TYR A 105 -18.22 -8.01 -2.56
N LEU A 106 -18.16 -7.26 -1.47
CA LEU A 106 -19.31 -6.88 -0.65
C LEU A 106 -19.44 -5.36 -0.70
N VAL A 107 -20.54 -4.84 -1.25
CA VAL A 107 -20.84 -3.40 -1.22
C VAL A 107 -21.54 -3.09 0.09
N LEU A 108 -21.02 -2.10 0.82
CA LEU A 108 -21.42 -1.83 2.20
C LEU A 108 -22.13 -0.48 2.33
N ASP A 109 -23.03 -0.40 3.31
CA ASP A 109 -23.63 0.87 3.70
C ASP A 109 -22.64 1.77 4.47
N LYS A 110 -23.00 3.04 4.61
CA LYS A 110 -22.16 4.03 5.31
C LYS A 110 -21.91 3.70 6.78
N GLY A 111 -22.85 3.04 7.45
CA GLY A 111 -22.74 2.61 8.85
C GLY A 111 -21.70 1.51 9.02
N ALA A 112 -21.74 0.50 8.15
CA ALA A 112 -20.78 -0.59 8.08
C ALA A 112 -19.39 -0.10 7.71
N CYS A 113 -19.27 0.78 6.71
CA CYS A 113 -18.02 1.45 6.36
C CYS A 113 -17.41 2.17 7.57
N LYS A 114 -18.21 2.95 8.31
CA LYS A 114 -17.77 3.66 9.51
C LYS A 114 -17.34 2.70 10.63
N ALA A 115 -18.09 1.62 10.86
CA ALA A 115 -17.79 0.62 11.87
C ALA A 115 -16.46 -0.11 11.59
N LEU A 116 -16.18 -0.42 10.32
CA LEU A 116 -14.93 -1.03 9.89
C LEU A 116 -13.75 -0.07 10.00
N ILE A 117 -13.84 1.11 9.38
CA ILE A 117 -12.72 2.05 9.24
C ILE A 117 -12.37 2.71 10.57
N LYS A 118 -13.39 3.19 11.31
CA LYS A 118 -13.17 3.96 12.55
C LYS A 118 -13.28 3.10 13.81
N GLY A 119 -14.10 2.05 13.77
CA GLY A 119 -14.40 1.23 14.94
C GLY A 119 -13.57 -0.05 15.03
N GLY A 120 -12.91 -0.50 13.95
CA GLY A 120 -12.21 -1.78 13.91
C GLY A 120 -13.12 -2.98 14.22
N LYS A 121 -14.43 -2.85 14.01
CA LYS A 121 -15.44 -3.87 14.32
C LYS A 121 -15.57 -4.89 13.19
N SER A 122 -16.17 -6.05 13.48
CA SER A 122 -16.56 -7.00 12.45
C SER A 122 -17.70 -6.46 11.59
N LEU A 123 -17.75 -6.91 10.33
CA LEU A 123 -18.88 -6.67 9.44
C LEU A 123 -20.05 -7.58 9.85
N LEU A 124 -21.23 -7.00 9.99
CA LEU A 124 -22.49 -7.74 10.17
C LEU A 124 -23.25 -7.81 8.83
N PRO A 125 -24.02 -8.88 8.58
CA PRO A 125 -24.79 -9.03 7.34
C PRO A 125 -25.75 -7.86 7.06
N SER A 126 -26.29 -7.24 8.12
CA SER A 126 -27.22 -6.10 8.01
C SER A 126 -26.64 -4.88 7.30
N GLY A 127 -25.31 -4.77 7.21
CA GLY A 127 -24.62 -3.66 6.56
C GLY A 127 -24.20 -3.94 5.12
N ILE A 128 -24.57 -5.09 4.56
CA ILE A 128 -24.23 -5.48 3.18
C ILE A 128 -25.39 -5.08 2.27
N LEU A 129 -25.10 -4.22 1.29
CA LEU A 129 -26.05 -3.77 0.27
C LEU A 129 -26.08 -4.69 -0.94
N GLU A 130 -24.93 -5.22 -1.34
CA GLU A 130 -24.79 -6.03 -2.55
C GLU A 130 -23.64 -7.03 -2.39
N VAL A 131 -23.79 -8.21 -3.00
CA VAL A 131 -22.74 -9.22 -3.12
C VAL A 131 -22.41 -9.42 -4.61
N ARG A 132 -21.14 -9.25 -4.97
CA ARG A 132 -20.67 -9.42 -6.36
C ARG A 132 -19.69 -10.60 -6.46
N GLY A 133 -19.94 -11.48 -7.43
CA GLY A 133 -19.16 -12.69 -7.66
C GLY A 133 -19.79 -13.93 -7.01
N ASN A 134 -19.13 -15.07 -7.15
CA ASN A 134 -19.57 -16.34 -6.59
C ASN A 134 -18.44 -16.95 -5.76
N PHE A 135 -18.64 -17.05 -4.45
CA PHE A 135 -17.64 -17.52 -3.51
C PHE A 135 -18.29 -18.18 -2.29
N GLY A 136 -17.60 -19.14 -1.70
CA GLY A 136 -18.05 -19.83 -0.50
C GLY A 136 -17.39 -19.29 0.77
N VAL A 137 -17.78 -19.88 1.91
CA VAL A 137 -17.20 -19.59 3.23
C VAL A 137 -15.68 -19.71 3.20
N GLY A 138 -14.99 -18.76 3.83
CA GLY A 138 -13.54 -18.68 3.91
C GLY A 138 -12.88 -18.07 2.68
N ALA A 139 -13.64 -17.70 1.63
CA ALA A 139 -13.08 -17.04 0.47
C ALA A 139 -12.64 -15.59 0.80
N PRO A 140 -11.49 -15.13 0.26
CA PRO A 140 -11.09 -13.74 0.39
C PRO A 140 -12.03 -12.83 -0.38
N VAL A 141 -12.55 -11.80 0.27
CA VAL A 141 -13.46 -10.82 -0.31
C VAL A 141 -12.99 -9.41 -0.03
N GLN A 142 -13.30 -8.49 -0.94
CA GLN A 142 -13.02 -7.07 -0.77
C GLN A 142 -14.32 -6.33 -0.42
N CYS A 143 -14.27 -5.47 0.60
CA CYS A 143 -15.39 -4.63 0.98
C CYS A 143 -15.28 -3.30 0.23
N LEU A 144 -16.35 -2.92 -0.46
CA LEU A 144 -16.48 -1.67 -1.20
C LEU A 144 -17.45 -0.74 -0.47
N ASP A 145 -17.21 0.57 -0.55
CA ASP A 145 -18.22 1.56 -0.20
C ASP A 145 -19.27 1.70 -1.33
N ASP A 146 -20.25 2.58 -1.12
CA ASP A 146 -21.33 2.87 -2.07
C ASP A 146 -20.85 3.55 -3.37
N GLU A 147 -19.64 4.10 -3.36
CA GLU A 147 -18.97 4.68 -4.53
C GLU A 147 -18.08 3.65 -5.27
N GLY A 148 -17.97 2.43 -4.74
CA GLY A 148 -17.16 1.36 -5.31
C GLY A 148 -15.68 1.39 -4.91
N ASN A 149 -15.28 2.22 -3.96
CA ASN A 149 -13.91 2.26 -3.46
C ASN A 149 -13.66 1.10 -2.48
N ALA A 150 -12.50 0.46 -2.60
CA ALA A 150 -12.09 -0.58 -1.67
C ALA A 150 -11.71 -0.01 -0.30
N ILE A 151 -12.41 -0.43 0.75
CA ILE A 151 -12.19 0.04 2.12
C ILE A 151 -11.63 -1.01 3.07
N ALA A 152 -11.87 -2.30 2.80
CA ALA A 152 -11.38 -3.39 3.64
C ALA A 152 -11.24 -4.70 2.83
N THR A 153 -10.55 -5.68 3.41
CA THR A 153 -10.47 -7.05 2.90
C THR A 153 -10.59 -8.02 4.05
N GLY A 154 -11.30 -9.12 3.82
CA GLY A 154 -11.61 -10.13 4.83
C GLY A 154 -11.81 -11.50 4.22
N LEU A 155 -12.17 -12.46 5.07
CA LEU A 155 -12.66 -13.77 4.64
C LEU A 155 -14.17 -13.80 4.88
N SER A 156 -14.91 -14.31 3.89
CA SER A 156 -16.36 -14.57 3.98
C SER A 156 -16.69 -15.71 4.92
#